data_AF-A0A3D5PZ91-F1
#
_entry.id   AF-A0A3D5PZ91-F1
#
_cell.length_a   1.000
_cell.length_b   1.000
_cell.length_c   1.000
_cell.angle_alpha   90.00
_cell.angle_beta   90.00
_cell.angle_gamma   90.00
#
_symmetry.space_group_name_H-M   'P 1'
#
loop_
_entity.id
_entity.type
_entity.pdbx_description
1 polymer ?
#
loop_
_entity_poly.entity_id
_entity_poly.type
_entity_poly.pdbx_seq_one_letter_code
_entity_poly.pdbx_strand_id
1 'polypeptide(L)'
;MKRSFSILPGFRLASGITLFYLSLLVLIPLCALVWKTTELSLEDLLATLTNSRVLASFRVSILTALAAAFINLFLGFVIAWVLVRYP
;
A
#
# COMPACT_ATOMS: atom_id res chain seq x y z
N MET A 1 -23.37 -24.13 1.31
CA MET A 1 -23.02 -22.87 0.64
C MET A 1 -23.92 -21.75 1.18
N LYS A 2 -23.49 -21.00 2.22
CA LYS A 2 -24.33 -19.95 2.84
C LYS A 2 -24.49 -18.79 1.86
N ARG A 3 -25.70 -18.59 1.32
CA ARG A 3 -26.06 -17.38 0.56
C ARG A 3 -26.06 -16.21 1.55
N SER A 4 -25.07 -15.33 1.43
CA SER A 4 -25.04 -14.07 2.15
C SER A 4 -26.18 -13.21 1.62
N PHE A 5 -27.31 -13.21 2.33
CA PHE A 5 -28.38 -12.25 2.10
C PHE A 5 -27.85 -10.90 2.54
N SER A 6 -27.48 -10.07 1.57
CA SER A 6 -27.21 -8.68 1.85
C SER A 6 -28.52 -8.05 2.31
N ILE A 7 -28.52 -7.64 3.58
CA ILE A 7 -29.67 -7.05 4.31
C ILE A 7 -30.13 -5.74 3.65
N LEU A 8 -29.31 -5.16 2.76
CA LEU A 8 -29.62 -3.97 1.98
C LEU A 8 -29.76 -4.34 0.49
N PRO A 9 -30.96 -4.21 -0.11
CA PRO A 9 -31.08 -4.28 -1.57
C PRO A 9 -30.19 -3.19 -2.20
N GLY A 10 -29.31 -3.58 -3.12
CA GLY A 10 -28.37 -2.66 -3.77
C GLY A 10 -27.02 -2.46 -3.07
N PHE A 11 -26.74 -3.10 -1.92
CA PHE A 11 -25.45 -2.95 -1.20
C PHE A 11 -24.23 -3.16 -2.10
N ARG A 12 -24.23 -4.21 -2.93
CA ARG A 12 -23.10 -4.50 -3.84
C ARG A 12 -22.86 -3.38 -4.85
N LEU A 13 -23.92 -2.75 -5.33
CA LEU A 13 -23.83 -1.65 -6.29
C LEU A 13 -23.35 -0.38 -5.59
N ALA A 14 -23.92 -0.07 -4.41
CA ALA A 14 -23.49 1.06 -3.59
C ALA A 14 -22.02 0.94 -3.18
N SER A 15 -21.58 -0.21 -2.65
CA SER A 15 -20.17 -0.45 -2.30
C SER A 15 -19.24 -0.36 -3.51
N GLY A 16 -19.66 -0.84 -4.68
CA GLY A 16 -18.88 -0.71 -5.91
C GLY A 16 -18.69 0.75 -6.33
N ILE A 17 -19.76 1.54 -6.28
CA ILE A 17 -19.73 2.99 -6.57
C ILE A 17 -18.85 3.71 -5.54
N THR A 18 -19.01 3.43 -4.25
CA THR A 18 -18.18 4.02 -3.19
C THR A 18 -16.70 3.71 -3.40
N LEU A 19 -16.36 2.44 -3.67
CA LEU A 19 -14.98 2.02 -3.91
C LEU A 19 -14.40 2.67 -5.17
N PHE A 20 -15.21 2.81 -6.22
CA PHE A 20 -14.82 3.48 -7.46
C PHE A 20 -14.51 4.97 -7.21
N TYR A 21 -15.41 5.69 -6.54
CA TYR A 21 -15.18 7.10 -6.19
C TYR A 21 -13.95 7.28 -5.30
N LEU A 22 -13.76 6.44 -4.29
CA LEU A 22 -12.59 6.51 -3.41
C LEU A 22 -11.29 6.20 -4.17
N SER A 23 -11.33 5.21 -5.06
CA SER A 23 -10.19 4.87 -5.92
C SER A 23 -9.85 6.04 -6.84
N LEU A 24 -10.85 6.67 -7.46
CA LEU A 24 -10.64 7.81 -8.34
C LEU A 24 -10.00 8.99 -7.58
N LEU A 25 -10.46 9.26 -6.35
CA LEU A 25 -9.90 10.29 -5.48
C LEU A 25 -8.41 10.07 -5.20
N VAL A 26 -7.98 8.81 -4.98
CA VAL A 26 -6.57 8.46 -4.74
C VAL A 26 -5.77 8.38 -6.05
N LEU A 27 -6.37 7.92 -7.14
CA LEU A 27 -5.70 7.74 -8.42
C LEU A 27 -5.40 9.07 -9.12
N ILE A 28 -6.28 10.07 -9.01
CA ILE A 28 -6.05 11.40 -9.61
C ILE A 28 -4.68 12.01 -9.20
N PRO A 29 -4.33 12.13 -7.90
CA PRO A 29 -3.03 12.68 -7.51
C PRO A 29 -1.85 11.77 -7.87
N LEU A 30 -2.03 10.44 -7.84
CA LEU A 30 -0.98 9.51 -8.29
C LEU A 30 -0.71 9.65 -9.80
N CYS A 31 -1.75 9.80 -10.62
CA CYS A 31 -1.61 10.09 -12.04
C CYS A 31 -0.90 11.42 -12.28
N ALA A 32 -1.21 12.46 -11.50
CA ALA A 32 -0.51 13.74 -11.59
C ALA A 32 0.99 13.61 -11.26
N LEU A 33 1.35 12.78 -10.26
CA LEU A 33 2.75 12.49 -9.95
C LEU A 33 3.47 11.81 -11.13
N VAL A 34 2.84 10.79 -11.73
CA VAL A 34 3.39 10.11 -12.91
C VAL A 34 3.51 11.08 -14.08
N TRP A 35 2.49 11.90 -14.31
CA TRP A 35 2.53 12.94 -15.34
C TRP A 35 3.73 13.87 -15.14
N LYS A 36 3.99 14.31 -13.90
CA LYS A 36 5.15 15.16 -13.59
C LYS A 36 6.48 14.49 -13.92
N THR A 37 6.59 13.17 -13.78
CA THR A 37 7.82 12.44 -14.16
C THR A 37 8.05 12.41 -15.67
N THR A 38 7.01 12.58 -16.49
CA THR A 38 7.17 12.65 -17.96
C THR A 38 7.72 13.99 -18.46
N GLU A 39 7.68 15.03 -17.63
CA GLU A 39 8.33 16.33 -17.94
C GLU A 39 9.86 16.27 -17.78
N LEU A 40 10.37 15.26 -17.08
CA LEU A 40 11.82 15.03 -16.92
C LEU A 40 12.35 14.24 -18.12
N SER A 41 13.56 14.57 -18.58
CA SER A 41 14.24 13.74 -19.57
C SER A 41 14.63 12.39 -18.94
N LEU A 42 14.76 11.34 -19.76
CA LEU A 42 15.23 10.03 -19.27
C LEU A 42 16.60 10.12 -18.60
N GLU A 43 17.45 11.05 -19.04
CA GLU A 43 18.77 11.30 -18.45
C GLU A 43 18.65 11.93 -17.05
N ASP A 44 17.78 12.93 -16.87
CA ASP A 44 17.55 13.57 -15.57
C ASP A 44 16.92 12.58 -14.56
N LEU A 45 16.04 11.71 -15.06
CA LEU A 45 15.41 10.67 -14.24
C LEU A 45 16.46 9.65 -13.77
N LEU A 46 17.31 9.16 -14.69
CA LEU A 46 18.40 8.26 -14.33
C LEU A 46 19.39 8.92 -13.37
N ALA A 47 19.82 10.15 -13.63
CA ALA A 47 20.73 10.90 -12.77
C ALA A 47 20.17 11.07 -11.35
N THR A 48 18.87 11.35 -11.24
CA THR A 48 18.16 11.47 -9.96
C THR A 48 18.10 10.12 -9.23
N LEU A 49 17.75 9.03 -9.91
CA LEU A 49 17.69 7.69 -9.32
C LEU A 49 19.06 7.17 -8.88
N THR A 50 20.11 7.45 -9.65
CA THR A 50 21.49 7.04 -9.33
C THR A 50 22.17 7.97 -8.35
N ASN A 51 21.50 9.04 -7.90
CA ASN A 51 22.07 9.94 -6.92
C ASN A 51 22.34 9.19 -5.61
N SER A 52 23.56 9.34 -5.08
CA SER A 52 23.99 8.66 -3.85
C SER A 52 23.02 8.87 -2.68
N ARG A 53 22.35 10.03 -2.60
CA ARG A 53 21.37 10.31 -1.56
C ARG A 53 20.09 9.49 -1.75
N VAL A 54 19.58 9.41 -2.97
CA VAL A 54 18.35 8.68 -3.28
C VAL A 54 18.56 7.18 -3.07
N LEU A 55 19.71 6.65 -3.51
CA LEU A 55 20.07 5.25 -3.30
C LEU A 55 20.27 4.91 -1.82
N ALA A 56 20.89 5.81 -1.04
CA ALA A 56 21.02 5.65 0.41
C ALA A 56 19.65 5.64 1.10
N SER A 57 18.74 6.54 0.72
CA SER A 57 17.37 6.57 1.24
C SER A 57 16.62 5.27 0.93
N PHE A 58 16.71 4.74 -0.29
CA PHE A 58 16.09 3.44 -0.62
C PHE A 58 16.67 2.30 0.21
N ARG A 59 17.99 2.26 0.40
CA ARG A 59 18.65 1.24 1.22
C ARG A 59 18.16 1.29 2.67
N VAL A 60 18.10 2.48 3.28
CA VAL A 60 17.63 2.64 4.66
C VAL A 60 16.17 2.25 4.78
N SER A 61 15.30 2.74 3.90
CA SER A 61 13.86 2.42 3.93
C SER A 61 13.60 0.93 3.79
N ILE A 62 14.24 0.25 2.82
CA ILE A 62 14.03 -1.19 2.61
C ILE A 62 14.57 -2.01 3.78
N LEU A 63 15.80 -1.74 4.25
CA LEU A 63 16.38 -2.49 5.36
C LEU A 63 15.59 -2.28 6.66
N THR A 64 15.13 -1.06 6.90
CA THR A 64 14.34 -0.73 8.09
C THR A 64 12.97 -1.40 8.03
N ALA A 65 12.27 -1.31 6.89
CA ALA A 65 10.97 -1.96 6.71
C ALA A 65 11.07 -3.48 6.81
N LEU A 66 12.14 -4.08 6.27
CA LEU A 66 12.40 -5.51 6.39
C LEU A 66 12.64 -5.94 7.84
N ALA A 67 13.49 -5.21 8.57
CA ALA A 67 13.72 -5.47 9.99
C ALA A 67 12.44 -5.32 10.81
N ALA A 68 11.67 -4.26 10.57
CA ALA A 68 10.38 -4.04 11.22
C ALA A 68 9.37 -5.17 10.89
N ALA A 69 9.34 -5.65 9.65
CA ALA A 69 8.48 -6.76 9.25
C ALA A 69 8.83 -8.06 9.98
N PHE A 70 10.12 -8.37 10.17
CA PHE A 70 10.55 -9.53 10.97
C PHE A 70 10.14 -9.39 12.43
N ILE A 71 10.38 -8.22 13.04
CA ILE A 71 9.94 -7.96 14.42
C ILE A 71 8.42 -8.14 14.55
N ASN A 72 7.66 -7.56 13.62
CA ASN A 72 6.21 -7.69 13.58
C ASN A 72 5.75 -9.14 13.37
N LEU A 73 6.47 -9.92 12.57
CA LEU A 73 6.20 -11.34 12.36
C LEU A 73 6.33 -12.11 13.68
N PHE A 74 7.44 -11.95 14.41
CA PHE A 74 7.66 -12.68 15.67
C PHE A 74 6.69 -12.23 16.77
N LEU A 75 6.57 -10.92 16.99
CA LEU A 75 5.67 -10.39 18.03
C LEU A 75 4.21 -10.68 17.69
N GLY A 76 3.81 -10.43 16.44
CA GLY A 76 2.46 -10.74 15.96
C GLY A 76 2.14 -12.22 16.08
N PHE A 77 3.09 -13.10 15.78
CA PHE A 77 2.93 -14.55 15.96
C PHE A 77 2.70 -14.92 17.43
N VAL A 78 3.52 -14.40 18.35
CA VAL A 78 3.36 -14.68 19.80
C VAL A 78 2.01 -14.17 20.31
N ILE A 79 1.62 -12.94 19.95
CA ILE A 79 0.34 -12.36 20.36
C ILE A 79 -0.82 -13.20 19.83
N ALA A 80 -0.81 -13.54 18.54
CA ALA A 80 -1.84 -14.38 17.93
C ALA A 80 -1.92 -15.77 18.59
N TRP A 81 -0.76 -16.37 18.90
CA TRP A 81 -0.69 -17.65 19.59
C TRP A 81 -1.34 -17.61 20.97
N VAL A 82 -1.04 -16.56 21.75
CA VAL A 82 -1.63 -16.38 23.08
C VAL A 82 -3.14 -16.19 22.98
N LEU A 83 -3.62 -15.30 22.09
CA LEU A 83 -5.05 -15.03 21.93
C LEU A 83 -5.86 -16.27 21.52
N VAL A 84 -5.28 -17.14 20.70
CA VAL A 84 -5.94 -18.38 20.27
C VAL A 84 -5.94 -19.44 21.38
N ARG A 85 -4.90 -19.47 22.23
CA ARG A 85 -4.74 -20.51 23.26
C ARG A 85 -5.32 -20.11 24.62
N TYR A 86 -5.34 -18.82 24.94
CA TYR A 86 -5.79 -18.24 26.20
C TYR A 86 -6.75 -17.07 25.89
N PRO A 87 -8.04 -17.37 25.63
CA PRO A 87 -9.05 -16.35 25.38
C PRO A 87 -9.37 -15.51 26.61
#